data_AF-A0A7C2BQI2-F1
#
_entry.id   AF-A0A7C2BQI2-F1
#
_cell.length_a   1.000
_cell.length_b   1.000
_cell.length_c   1.000
_cell.angle_alpha   90.00
_cell.angle_beta   90.00
_cell.angle_gamma   90.00
#
_symmetry.space_group_name_H-M   'P 1'
#
loop_
_entity.id
_entity.type
_entity.pdbx_description
1 polymer ?
#
loop_
_entity_poly.entity_id
_entity_poly.type
_entity_poly.pdbx_seq_one_letter_code
_entity_poly.pdbx_strand_id
1 'polypeptide(L)'
;MDEHLFNFYIAGIFEFAYLACDPGKAYALYFTDGGEIGLDLRKAGGRYSLRWIDIRTGKWKGEQTISGEKIVTIKAPGKGHWLAVIIGQ
;
A
#
# COMPACT_ATOMS: atom_id res chain seq x y z
N MET A 1 -19.82 6.54 19.92
CA MET A 1 -19.50 6.48 18.48
C MET A 1 -17.99 6.58 18.45
N ASP A 2 -17.33 5.44 18.51
CA ASP A 2 -15.93 5.33 18.91
C ASP A 2 -15.02 5.61 17.71
N GLU A 3 -14.35 6.76 17.77
CA GLU A 3 -13.32 7.17 16.82
C GLU A 3 -12.04 6.39 17.14
N HIS A 4 -12.02 5.11 16.79
CA HIS A 4 -10.79 4.34 16.77
C HIS A 4 -9.90 4.89 15.64
N LEU A 5 -9.10 5.90 16.00
CA LEU A 5 -7.92 6.33 15.27
C LEU A 5 -7.01 5.11 15.07
N PHE A 6 -7.15 4.46 13.92
CA PHE A 6 -6.18 3.50 13.46
C PHE A 6 -4.88 4.25 13.23
N ASN A 7 -3.93 4.08 14.15
CA ASN A 7 -2.56 4.57 13.99
C ASN A 7 -1.95 3.88 12.76
N PHE A 8 -2.05 4.50 11.59
CA PHE A 8 -1.32 4.11 10.40
C PHE A 8 0.12 4.58 10.57
N TYR A 9 0.97 3.71 11.13
CA TYR A 9 2.39 3.97 11.21
C TYR A 9 3.01 3.76 9.83
N ILE A 10 3.09 4.85 9.07
CA ILE A 10 3.87 4.92 7.85
C ILE A 10 5.34 5.10 8.25
N ALA A 11 6.06 4.00 8.40
CA ALA A 11 7.50 4.02 8.65
C ALA A 11 8.23 4.22 7.30
N GLY A 12 8.66 5.45 7.01
CA GLY A 12 9.47 5.76 5.82
C GLY A 12 10.45 6.88 6.14
N ILE A 13 11.75 6.61 5.96
CA ILE A 13 12.82 7.59 6.17
C ILE A 13 12.80 8.50 4.93
N PHE A 14 12.12 9.66 5.05
CA PHE A 14 11.93 10.71 4.04
C PHE A 14 11.24 10.27 2.74
N GLU A 15 9.90 10.24 2.68
CA GLU A 15 9.09 10.54 1.48
C GLU A 15 7.58 10.36 1.77
N PHE A 16 6.73 11.23 1.22
CA PHE A 16 5.31 11.30 1.55
C PHE A 16 4.50 10.26 0.76
N ALA A 17 3.98 9.25 1.45
CA ALA A 17 2.95 8.37 0.90
C ALA A 17 1.62 8.55 1.65
N TYR A 18 0.52 8.41 0.92
CA TYR A 18 -0.83 8.56 1.47
C TYR A 18 -1.58 7.23 1.34
N LEU A 19 -2.26 6.83 2.42
CA LEU A 19 -2.98 5.57 2.48
C LEU A 19 -4.48 5.82 2.68
N ALA A 20 -5.30 5.19 1.83
CA ALA A 20 -6.71 4.97 2.06
C ALA A 20 -6.98 3.46 2.14
N CYS A 21 -7.81 2.99 3.06
CA CYS A 21 -8.06 1.56 3.21
C CYS A 21 -9.41 1.20 3.84
N ASP A 22 -9.87 -0.01 3.50
CA ASP A 22 -10.84 -0.80 4.26
C ASP A 22 -10.06 -2.00 4.85
N PRO A 23 -9.71 -1.97 6.16
CA PRO A 23 -8.83 -2.96 6.78
C PRO A 23 -9.29 -4.40 6.54
N GLY A 24 -8.37 -5.25 6.08
CA GLY A 24 -8.65 -6.65 5.74
C GLY A 24 -9.27 -6.85 4.35
N LYS A 25 -9.61 -5.78 3.61
CA LYS A 25 -10.24 -5.88 2.29
C LYS A 25 -9.46 -5.19 1.18
N ALA A 26 -9.13 -3.91 1.36
CA ALA A 26 -8.54 -3.11 0.29
C ALA A 26 -7.68 -1.97 0.83
N TYR A 27 -6.59 -1.68 0.12
CA TYR A 27 -5.67 -0.59 0.43
C TYR A 27 -5.23 0.10 -0.86
N ALA A 28 -5.24 1.43 -0.84
CA ALA A 28 -4.75 2.30 -1.91
C ALA A 28 -3.63 3.17 -1.34
N LEU A 29 -2.41 2.95 -1.81
CA LEU A 29 -1.21 3.60 -1.30
C LEU A 29 -0.57 4.44 -2.41
N TYR A 30 -0.61 5.75 -2.27
CA TYR A 30 -0.06 6.69 -3.24
C TYR A 30 1.35 7.12 -2.86
N PHE A 31 2.30 6.99 -3.79
CA PHE A 31 3.67 7.45 -3.69
C PHE A 31 3.89 8.67 -4.60
N THR A 32 4.42 9.76 -4.05
CA THR A 32 4.63 11.02 -4.79
C THR A 32 5.88 11.01 -5.68
N ASP A 33 6.90 10.22 -5.35
CA ASP A 33 8.12 10.11 -6.18
C ASP A 33 8.80 8.73 -6.07
N GLY A 34 8.00 7.66 -6.04
CA GLY A 34 8.51 6.31 -5.85
C GLY A 34 8.84 6.02 -4.39
N GLY A 35 9.92 5.30 -4.13
CA GLY A 35 10.34 4.93 -2.77
C GLY A 35 9.75 3.61 -2.27
N GLU A 36 9.85 3.41 -0.96
CA GLU A 36 9.38 2.19 -0.29
C GLU A 36 8.86 2.49 1.11
N ILE A 37 7.89 1.68 1.56
CA ILE A 37 7.24 1.88 2.85
C ILE A 37 6.89 0.56 3.51
N GLY A 38 6.91 0.54 4.84
CA GLY A 38 6.34 -0.57 5.61
C GLY A 38 4.84 -0.41 5.74
N LEU A 39 4.06 -1.32 5.15
CA LEU A 39 2.62 -1.43 5.38
C LEU A 39 2.35 -2.49 6.45
N ASP A 40 1.75 -2.06 7.57
CA ASP A 40 1.40 -2.97 8.65
C ASP A 40 0.10 -3.74 8.36
N LEU A 41 0.23 -5.01 7.97
CA LEU A 41 -0.88 -5.94 7.77
C LEU A 41 -0.99 -6.96 8.91
N ARG A 42 -0.33 -6.76 10.06
CA ARG A 42 -0.34 -7.75 11.16
C ARG A 42 -1.74 -8.08 11.69
N LYS A 43 -2.66 -7.13 11.62
CA LYS A 43 -4.08 -7.30 12.02
C LYS A 43 -4.99 -7.72 10.86
N ALA A 44 -4.45 -7.87 9.67
CA ALA A 44 -5.18 -8.19 8.45
C ALA A 44 -4.70 -9.55 7.94
N GLY A 45 -5.50 -10.60 8.17
CA GLY A 45 -5.20 -11.96 7.72
C GLY A 45 -5.32 -12.14 6.21
N GLY A 46 -4.89 -13.29 5.71
CA GLY A 46 -5.13 -13.71 4.32
C GLY A 46 -4.07 -13.30 3.30
N ARG A 47 -4.40 -13.43 2.02
CA ARG A 47 -3.56 -13.08 0.88
C ARG A 47 -4.13 -11.87 0.16
N TYR A 48 -3.26 -11.06 -0.40
CA TYR A 48 -3.64 -9.86 -1.14
C TYR A 48 -2.95 -9.85 -2.50
N SER A 49 -3.67 -9.45 -3.55
CA SER A 49 -3.06 -9.04 -4.83
C SER A 49 -2.61 -7.59 -4.71
N LEU A 50 -1.36 -7.32 -5.06
CA LEU A 50 -0.79 -5.99 -5.19
C LEU A 50 -0.46 -5.72 -6.65
N ARG A 51 -1.06 -4.67 -7.20
CA ARG A 51 -0.83 -4.14 -8.54
C ARG A 51 -0.54 -2.65 -8.48
N TRP A 52 0.10 -2.12 -9.52
CA TRP A 52 0.46 -0.71 -9.58
C TRP A 52 -0.26 0.01 -10.71
N ILE A 53 -0.60 1.28 -10.49
CA ILE A 53 -0.98 2.22 -11.55
C ILE A 53 0.11 3.28 -11.64
N ASP A 54 0.68 3.46 -12.84
CA ASP A 54 1.50 4.64 -13.14
C ASP A 54 0.56 5.83 -13.35
N ILE A 55 0.52 6.75 -12.38
CA ILE A 55 -0.44 7.87 -12.39
C ILE A 55 -0.22 8.79 -13.60
N ARG A 56 1.01 8.85 -14.13
CA ARG A 56 1.33 9.69 -15.29
C ARG A 56 0.69 9.17 -16.59
N THR A 57 0.42 7.87 -16.65
CA THR A 57 -0.08 7.21 -17.87
C THR A 57 -1.43 6.51 -17.68
N GLY A 58 -1.88 6.32 -16.44
CA GLY A 58 -3.05 5.52 -16.08
C GLY A 58 -2.88 4.01 -16.30
N LYS A 59 -1.69 3.54 -16.68
CA LYS A 59 -1.48 2.12 -17.02
C LYS A 59 -1.17 1.28 -15.80
N TRP A 60 -1.74 0.08 -15.79
CA TRP A 60 -1.42 -0.94 -14.82
C TRP A 60 -0.01 -1.51 -15.04
N LYS A 61 0.67 -1.87 -13.95
CA LYS A 61 1.99 -2.49 -13.98
C LYS A 61 2.14 -3.54 -12.88
N GLY A 62 2.68 -4.69 -13.27
CA GLY A 62 2.99 -5.79 -12.36
C GLY A 62 1.77 -6.37 -11.64
N GLU A 63 1.99 -7.53 -11.05
CA GLU A 63 1.08 -8.14 -10.10
C GLU A 63 1.91 -9.06 -9.19
N GLN A 64 1.68 -8.96 -7.89
CA GLN A 64 2.31 -9.83 -6.91
C GLN A 64 1.33 -10.19 -5.80
N THR A 65 1.44 -11.41 -5.28
CA THR A 65 0.70 -11.80 -4.08
C THR A 65 1.53 -11.49 -2.85
N ILE A 66 0.94 -10.79 -1.88
CA ILE A 66 1.53 -10.54 -0.57
C ILE A 66 0.69 -11.21 0.52
N SER A 67 1.35 -11.67 1.57
CA SER A 67 0.68 -12.24 2.75
C SER A 67 0.42 -11.14 3.77
N GLY A 68 -0.76 -11.19 4.40
CA GLY A 68 -1.06 -10.46 5.61
C GLY A 68 -0.28 -10.95 6.83
N GLU A 69 -0.74 -10.58 8.02
CA GLU A 69 -0.21 -11.02 9.32
C GLU A 69 1.24 -10.58 9.61
N LYS A 70 1.80 -9.71 8.77
CA LYS A 70 3.14 -9.16 8.90
C LYS A 70 3.19 -7.71 8.43
N ILE A 71 4.31 -7.04 8.71
CA ILE A 71 4.65 -5.79 8.03
C ILE A 71 5.22 -6.17 6.66
N VAL A 72 4.66 -5.61 5.60
CA VAL A 72 5.08 -5.85 4.22
C VAL A 72 5.73 -4.59 3.67
N THR A 73 6.95 -4.72 3.14
CA THR A 73 7.59 -3.62 2.39
C THR A 73 6.93 -3.48 1.03
N ILE A 74 6.32 -2.31 0.78
CA ILE A 74 5.72 -1.94 -0.49
C ILE A 74 6.68 -0.99 -1.20
N LYS A 75 7.29 -1.47 -2.29
CA LYS A 75 8.30 -0.72 -3.05
C LYS A 75 7.75 -0.34 -4.42
N ALA A 76 7.75 0.96 -4.72
CA ALA A 76 7.29 1.47 -6.00
C ALA A 76 8.15 0.92 -7.18
N PRO A 77 7.57 0.73 -8.38
CA PRO A 77 8.32 0.23 -9.54
C PRO A 77 9.48 1.11 -10.02
N GLY A 78 9.54 2.37 -9.59
CA GLY A 78 10.60 3.32 -9.90
C GLY A 78 10.26 4.72 -9.38
N LYS A 79 11.02 5.72 -9.82
CA LYS A 79 10.74 7.15 -9.52
C LYS A 79 9.40 7.60 -10.10
N GLY A 80 8.86 8.71 -9.59
CA GLY A 80 7.61 9.33 -10.04
C GLY A 80 6.36 8.82 -9.32
N HIS A 81 5.19 9.14 -9.90
CA HIS A 81 3.91 8.95 -9.25
C HIS A 81 3.35 7.53 -9.43
N TRP A 82 3.13 6.82 -8.32
CA TRP A 82 2.63 5.45 -8.33
C TRP A 82 1.50 5.26 -7.34
N LEU A 83 0.46 4.53 -7.74
CA LEU A 83 -0.58 4.05 -6.84
C LEU A 83 -0.48 2.52 -6.71
N ALA A 84 -0.18 2.05 -5.50
CA ALA A 84 -0.30 0.65 -5.14
C ALA A 84 -1.77 0.35 -4.82
N VAL A 85 -2.35 -0.61 -5.53
CA VAL A 85 -3.69 -1.13 -5.31
C VAL A 85 -3.55 -2.54 -4.75
N ILE A 86 -3.99 -2.72 -3.50
CA ILE A 86 -3.84 -3.95 -2.75
C ILE A 86 -5.23 -4.45 -2.37
N ILE A 87 -5.62 -5.63 -2.84
CA ILE A 87 -6.97 -6.18 -2.64
C ILE A 87 -6.87 -7.59 -2.07
N GLY A 88 -7.64 -7.88 -1.01
CA GLY A 88 -7.75 -9.20 -0.41
C GLY A 88 -8.33 -10.22 -1.38
N GLN A 89 -7.80 -11.44 -1.36
CA GLN A 89 -8.26 -12.59 -2.14
C GLN A 89 -9.33 -13.40 -1.41
#